data_AF-A0A094PY82-F1
#
_entry.id   AF-A0A094PY82-F1
#
_cell.length_a   1.000
_cell.length_b   1.000
_cell.length_c   1.000
_cell.angle_alpha   90.00
_cell.angle_beta   90.00
_cell.angle_gamma   90.00
#
_symmetry.space_group_name_H-M   'P 1'
#
loop_
_entity.id
_entity.type
_entity.pdbx_description
1 polymer ?
#
loop_
_entity_poly.entity_id
_entity_poly.type
_entity_poly.pdbx_seq_one_letter_code
_entity_poly.pdbx_strand_id
1 'polypeptide(L)'
;MAAEPGSLGVVFGGSGNGEQIAANKVKGVRAALAWSIATAQLAKEHNDANVVGIGARQHSQEEAFAIIEAFLETPFSQAERHIRRIGQIGDYESR
;
A
#
# COMPACT_ATOMS: atom_id res chain seq x y z
N MET A 1 -5.62 -11.14 10.77
CA MET A 1 -5.76 -10.38 9.51
C MET A 1 -4.69 -9.29 9.34
N ALA A 2 -4.75 -8.09 9.96
CA ALA A 2 -3.65 -7.11 9.77
C ALA A 2 -2.35 -7.45 10.53
N ALA A 3 -2.48 -8.14 11.67
CA ALA A 3 -1.35 -8.55 12.51
C ALA A 3 -0.73 -9.90 12.09
N GLU A 4 -1.27 -10.56 11.07
CA GLU A 4 -0.75 -11.84 10.59
C GLU A 4 0.36 -11.57 9.55
N PRO A 5 1.60 -12.04 9.79
CA PRO A 5 2.70 -11.84 8.86
C PRO A 5 2.36 -12.36 7.46
N GLY A 6 2.62 -11.54 6.44
CA GLY A 6 2.37 -11.89 5.03
C GLY A 6 0.95 -11.60 4.54
N SER A 7 0.02 -11.13 5.39
CA SER A 7 -1.30 -10.70 4.92
C SER A 7 -1.21 -9.40 4.13
N LEU A 8 -1.96 -9.33 3.03
CA LEU A 8 -2.13 -8.13 2.20
C LEU A 8 -3.59 -7.69 2.21
N GLY A 9 -3.84 -6.39 2.02
CA GLY A 9 -5.18 -5.82 1.95
C GLY A 9 -5.37 -4.92 0.74
N VAL A 10 -6.63 -4.78 0.32
CA VAL A 10 -7.06 -3.83 -0.71
C VAL A 10 -8.21 -3.00 -0.14
N VAL A 11 -8.14 -1.68 -0.31
CA VAL A 11 -9.23 -0.77 0.08
C VAL A 11 -9.70 0.06 -1.11
N PHE A 12 -11.00 0.30 -1.19
CA PHE A 12 -11.62 1.03 -2.31
C PHE A 12 -12.52 2.15 -1.80
N GLY A 13 -12.44 3.28 -2.49
CA GLY A 13 -13.42 4.35 -2.36
C GLY A 13 -13.53 5.15 -3.64
N GLY A 14 -14.30 6.24 -3.61
CA GLY A 14 -14.44 7.09 -4.79
C GLY A 14 -13.10 7.57 -5.35
N SER A 15 -12.29 8.18 -4.48
CA SER A 15 -10.90 8.56 -4.77
C SER A 15 -9.88 7.70 -4.01
N GLY A 16 -10.32 6.73 -3.20
CA GLY A 16 -9.44 5.87 -2.37
C GLY A 16 -8.65 6.60 -1.26
N ASN A 17 -8.66 7.93 -1.22
CA ASN A 17 -7.92 8.71 -0.24
C ASN A 17 -8.45 8.51 1.18
N GLY A 18 -9.78 8.54 1.35
CA GLY A 18 -10.40 8.40 2.67
C GLY A 18 -10.09 7.04 3.29
N GLU A 19 -10.21 5.99 2.50
CA GLU A 19 -9.97 4.61 2.92
C GLU A 19 -8.48 4.36 3.19
N GLN A 20 -7.59 4.92 2.37
CA GLN A 20 -6.13 4.87 2.62
C GLN A 20 -5.77 5.61 3.92
N ILE A 21 -6.30 6.83 4.12
CA ILE A 21 -6.04 7.62 5.34
C ILE A 21 -6.52 6.87 6.57
N ALA A 22 -7.73 6.29 6.52
CA ALA A 22 -8.30 5.51 7.60
C ALA A 22 -7.48 4.23 7.87
N ALA A 23 -7.09 3.49 6.83
CA ALA A 23 -6.29 2.27 6.96
C ALA A 23 -4.94 2.54 7.64
N ASN A 24 -4.27 3.64 7.29
CA ASN A 24 -3.00 4.07 7.92
C ASN A 24 -3.13 4.49 9.40
N LYS A 25 -4.34 4.53 9.98
CA LYS A 25 -4.53 4.72 11.43
C LYS A 25 -4.48 3.41 12.22
N VAL A 26 -4.49 2.27 11.54
CA VAL A 26 -4.37 0.96 12.18
C VAL A 26 -2.90 0.61 12.35
N LYS A 27 -2.51 0.28 13.58
CA LYS A 27 -1.13 -0.04 13.91
C LYS A 27 -0.56 -1.17 13.03
N GLY A 28 0.61 -0.96 12.45
CA GLY A 28 1.30 -1.87 11.56
C GLY A 28 0.86 -1.78 10.09
N VAL A 29 -0.14 -0.98 9.75
CA VAL A 29 -0.60 -0.80 8.37
C VAL A 29 0.25 0.26 7.66
N ARG A 30 0.70 -0.09 6.45
CA ARG A 30 1.29 0.82 5.48
C ARG A 30 0.44 0.77 4.22
N ALA A 31 -0.58 1.62 4.18
CA ALA A 31 -1.50 1.74 3.07
C ALA A 31 -1.01 2.78 2.05
N ALA A 32 -0.82 2.37 0.81
CA ALA A 32 -0.42 3.23 -0.29
C ALA A 32 -1.57 3.38 -1.30
N LEU A 33 -1.92 4.62 -1.65
CA LEU A 33 -2.85 4.90 -2.74
C LEU A 33 -2.12 4.72 -4.07
N ALA A 34 -2.53 3.75 -4.87
CA ALA A 34 -1.93 3.48 -6.18
C ALA A 34 -2.80 4.07 -7.29
N TRP A 35 -2.17 4.86 -8.16
CA TRP A 35 -2.80 5.58 -9.27
C TRP A 35 -2.41 5.03 -10.64
N SER A 36 -1.49 4.07 -10.65
CA SER A 36 -0.93 3.42 -11.84
C SER A 36 -0.16 2.17 -11.43
N ILE A 37 0.09 1.27 -12.39
CA ILE A 37 0.92 0.07 -12.20
C ILE A 37 2.28 0.45 -11.59
N ALA A 38 2.94 1.49 -12.11
CA ALA A 38 4.23 1.93 -11.60
C ALA A 38 4.16 2.35 -10.12
N THR A 39 3.13 3.10 -9.72
CA THR A 39 2.97 3.50 -8.31
C THR A 39 2.61 2.34 -7.39
N ALA A 40 1.88 1.33 -7.89
CA ALA A 40 1.59 0.09 -7.16
C ALA A 40 2.87 -0.72 -6.90
N GLN A 41 3.72 -0.88 -7.93
CA GLN A 41 5.01 -1.53 -7.81
C GLN A 41 5.91 -0.80 -6.81
N LEU A 42 6.05 0.52 -6.96
CA LEU A 42 6.87 1.34 -6.04
C LEU A 42 6.34 1.32 -4.60
N ALA A 43 5.02 1.27 -4.41
CA ALA A 43 4.42 1.12 -3.09
C ALA A 43 4.93 -0.15 -2.39
N LYS A 44 4.92 -1.27 -3.10
CA LYS A 44 5.38 -2.55 -2.56
C LYS A 44 6.90 -2.63 -2.48
N GLU A 45 7.61 -2.26 -3.53
CA GLU A 45 9.07 -2.37 -3.66
C GLU A 45 9.80 -1.46 -2.65
N HIS A 46 9.31 -0.24 -2.42
CA HIS A 46 10.02 0.77 -1.62
C HIS A 46 9.50 0.91 -0.19
N ASN A 47 8.21 0.67 0.04
CA ASN A 47 7.59 0.90 1.35
C ASN A 47 7.14 -0.39 2.03
N ASP A 48 7.34 -1.54 1.37
CA ASP A 48 6.75 -2.81 1.74
C ASP A 48 5.29 -2.63 2.18
N ALA A 49 4.53 -1.87 1.39
CA ALA A 49 3.14 -1.60 1.70
C ALA A 49 2.40 -2.95 1.82
N ASN A 50 1.57 -3.07 2.84
CA ASN A 50 0.74 -4.25 3.09
C ASN A 50 -0.74 -3.99 2.77
N VAL A 51 -1.09 -2.76 2.43
CA VAL A 51 -2.42 -2.39 1.93
C VAL A 51 -2.26 -1.50 0.70
N VAL A 52 -3.03 -1.77 -0.35
CA VAL A 52 -3.16 -0.88 -1.51
C VAL A 52 -4.55 -0.24 -1.52
N GLY A 53 -4.59 1.08 -1.69
CA GLY A 53 -5.80 1.86 -1.89
C GLY A 53 -6.02 2.17 -3.37
N ILE A 54 -7.27 2.08 -3.83
CA ILE A 54 -7.65 2.36 -5.22
C ILE A 54 -8.81 3.36 -5.26
N GLY A 55 -8.70 4.35 -6.15
CA GLY A 55 -9.80 5.25 -6.51
C GLY A 55 -10.74 4.62 -7.53
N ALA A 56 -11.84 4.03 -7.07
CA ALA A 56 -12.80 3.31 -7.93
C ALA A 56 -13.48 4.19 -8.99
N ARG A 57 -13.54 5.52 -8.80
CA ARG A 57 -14.06 6.46 -9.82
C ARG A 57 -12.97 7.04 -10.73
N GLN A 58 -11.71 6.67 -10.51
CA GLN A 58 -10.54 7.24 -11.21
C GLN A 58 -9.98 6.31 -12.28
N HIS A 59 -10.41 5.05 -12.29
CA HIS A 59 -9.91 3.99 -13.15
C HIS A 59 -11.07 3.20 -13.73
N SER A 60 -10.85 2.59 -14.91
CA SER A 60 -11.70 1.48 -15.34
C SER A 60 -11.51 0.27 -14.41
N GLN A 61 -12.41 -0.71 -14.51
CA GLN A 61 -12.27 -1.95 -13.75
C GLN A 61 -11.00 -2.71 -14.16
N GLU A 62 -10.69 -2.78 -15.46
CA GLU A 62 -9.48 -3.44 -15.94
C GLU A 62 -8.21 -2.76 -15.43
N GLU A 63 -8.17 -1.43 -15.47
CA GLU A 63 -7.04 -0.64 -14.94
C GLU A 63 -6.87 -0.87 -13.43
N ALA A 64 -7.96 -0.83 -12.67
CA ALA A 64 -7.91 -1.08 -11.23
C ALA A 64 -7.36 -2.48 -10.90
N PHE A 65 -7.76 -3.51 -11.65
CA PHE A 65 -7.24 -4.86 -11.46
C PHE A 65 -5.77 -4.96 -11.81
N ALA A 66 -5.32 -4.37 -12.93
CA ALA A 66 -3.90 -4.38 -13.28
C ALA A 66 -3.02 -3.66 -12.23
N ILE A 67 -3.52 -2.58 -11.63
CA ILE A 67 -2.84 -1.88 -10.54
C ILE A 67 -2.73 -2.77 -9.30
N ILE A 68 -3.82 -3.46 -8.92
CA ILE A 68 -3.83 -4.37 -7.76
C ILE A 68 -2.91 -5.57 -7.99
N GLU A 69 -2.98 -6.20 -9.16
CA GLU A 69 -2.13 -7.34 -9.54
C GLU A 69 -0.65 -6.95 -9.44
N ALA A 70 -0.27 -5.80 -10.02
CA ALA A 70 1.09 -5.29 -9.92
C ALA A 70 1.56 -5.09 -8.46
N PHE A 71 0.68 -4.64 -7.56
CA PHE A 71 0.99 -4.54 -6.13
C PHE A 71 1.20 -5.92 -5.49
N LEU A 72 0.34 -6.90 -5.80
CA LEU A 72 0.38 -8.24 -5.21
C LEU A 72 1.61 -9.04 -5.65
N GLU A 73 2.03 -8.87 -6.91
CA GLU A 73 3.15 -9.64 -7.50
C GLU A 73 4.52 -9.04 -7.22
N THR A 74 4.59 -7.74 -6.93
CA THR A 74 5.87 -7.07 -6.72
C THR A 74 6.51 -7.49 -5.40
N PRO A 75 7.78 -7.93 -5.38
CA PRO A 75 8.48 -8.20 -4.13
C PRO A 75 8.98 -6.89 -3.49
N PHE A 76 9.09 -6.89 -2.15
CA PHE A 76 9.83 -5.84 -1.46
C PHE A 76 11.33 -5.95 -1.79
N SER A 77 11.96 -4.83 -2.16
CA SER A 77 13.36 -4.81 -2.63
C SER A 77 14.41 -5.12 -1.56
N GLN A 78 14.07 -5.09 -0.28
CA GLN A 78 15.01 -5.28 0.84
C GLN A 78 16.20 -4.30 0.87
N ALA A 79 16.15 -3.22 0.07
CA ALA A 79 17.24 -2.25 0.05
C ALA A 79 17.34 -1.52 1.40
N GLU A 80 18.56 -1.35 1.91
CA GLU A 80 18.82 -0.74 3.24
C GLU A 80 18.13 0.63 3.39
N ARG A 81 18.16 1.47 2.35
CA ARG A 81 17.49 2.78 2.35
C ARG A 81 15.96 2.69 2.55
N HIS A 82 15.33 1.61 2.09
CA HIS A 82 13.89 1.39 2.21
C HIS A 82 13.55 0.87 3.61
N ILE A 83 14.30 -0.12 4.08
CA ILE A 83 14.18 -0.64 5.46
C ILE A 83 14.31 0.51 6.47
N ARG A 84 15.31 1.39 6.28
CA ARG A 84 15.51 2.56 7.14
C ARG A 84 14.29 3.50 7.16
N ARG A 85 13.69 3.78 6.01
CA ARG A 85 12.49 4.64 5.92
C ARG A 85 11.27 3.99 6.58
N ILE A 86 11.10 2.69 6.40
CA ILE A 86 10.01 1.94 7.06
C ILE A 86 10.19 1.99 8.58
N GLY A 87 11.41 1.86 9.09
CA GLY A 87 11.73 2.05 10.51
C GLY A 87 11.31 3.44 11.02
N GLN A 88 11.65 4.50 10.28
CA GLN A 88 11.24 5.87 10.62
C GLN A 88 9.71 6.05 10.67
N ILE A 89 8.97 5.40 9.76
CA ILE A 89 7.49 5.40 9.79
C ILE A 89 7.00 4.71 11.08
N GLY A 90 7.59 3.56 11.43
CA GLY A 90 7.29 2.85 12.67
C GLY A 90 7.54 3.69 13.93
N ASP A 91 8.62 4.50 13.94
CA ASP A 91 8.88 5.43 15.03
C ASP A 91 7.75 6.44 15.19
N TYR A 92 7.23 7.02 14.10
CA TYR A 92 6.09 7.94 14.15
C TYR A 92 4.79 7.28 14.61
N GLU A 93 4.58 6.02 14.26
CA GLU A 93 3.40 5.25 14.70
C GLU A 93 3.41 4.95 16.20
N SER A 94 4.60 4.89 16.82
CA SER A 94 4.79 4.58 18.24
C SER A 94 4.86 5.79 19.19
N ARG A 95 4.77 7.01 18.63
CA ARG A 95 4.75 8.26 19.39
C ARG A 95 3.34 8.61 19.85
#